data_AF-A0A427ATQ1-F1
#
_entry.id   AF-A0A427ATQ1-F1
#
_cell.length_a   1.000
_cell.length_b   1.000
_cell.length_c   1.000
_cell.angle_alpha   90.00
_cell.angle_beta   90.00
_cell.angle_gamma   90.00
#
_symmetry.space_group_name_H-M   'P 1'
#
loop_
_entity.id
_entity.type
_entity.pdbx_description
1 polymer ?
#
loop_
_entity_poly.entity_id
_entity_poly.type
_entity_poly.pdbx_seq_one_letter_code
_entity_poly.pdbx_strand_id
1 'polypeptide(L)'
;MNGKMAGIMFESVLSSLEDAVNDAPKAPEFLGRIFAKVVMEDMAPLRDIGRLLCEGGEEPGCLRESGLAADVLGNIFETIKLERGDTVLDEIRASSNLPLQDFRPLHPIKSKLDAFF
;
A
#
# COMPACT_ATOMS: atom_id res chain seq x y z
N MET A 1 5.23 -22.97 0.83
CA MET A 1 3.78 -22.96 1.11
C MET A 1 3.30 -21.72 1.90
N ASN A 2 4.18 -20.79 2.32
CA ASN A 2 3.77 -19.67 3.18
C ASN A 2 3.31 -18.39 2.46
N GLY A 3 3.75 -18.13 1.22
CA GLY A 3 3.39 -16.89 0.51
C GLY A 3 1.93 -16.82 0.00
N LYS A 4 1.33 -17.97 -0.35
CA LYS A 4 -0.01 -18.02 -0.95
C LYS A 4 -1.14 -17.78 0.05
N MET A 5 -0.95 -18.21 1.30
CA MET A 5 -1.89 -17.97 2.42
C MET A 5 -1.89 -16.50 2.85
N ALA A 6 -0.72 -15.86 2.88
CA ALA A 6 -0.60 -14.44 3.21
C ALA A 6 -1.30 -13.56 2.16
N GLY A 7 -1.18 -13.90 0.86
CA GLY A 7 -1.89 -13.20 -0.22
C GLY A 7 -3.41 -13.20 -0.03
N ILE A 8 -4.02 -14.36 0.22
CA ILE A 8 -5.48 -14.48 0.44
C ILE A 8 -5.92 -13.67 1.67
N MET A 9 -5.12 -13.66 2.74
CA MET A 9 -5.45 -12.86 3.92
C MET A 9 -5.41 -11.36 3.63
N PHE A 10 -4.41 -10.89 2.88
CA PHE A 10 -4.33 -9.48 2.51
C PHE A 10 -5.44 -9.06 1.55
N GLU A 11 -5.80 -9.89 0.57
CA GLU A 11 -6.95 -9.64 -0.31
C GLU A 11 -8.24 -9.43 0.50
N SER A 12 -8.49 -10.29 1.49
CA SER A 12 -9.68 -10.15 2.36
C SER A 12 -9.65 -8.91 3.27
N VAL A 13 -8.46 -8.45 3.69
CA VAL A 13 -8.36 -7.19 4.45
C VAL A 13 -8.63 -6.01 3.53
N LEU A 14 -8.04 -6.03 2.33
CA LEU A 14 -8.17 -4.97 1.33
C LEU A 14 -9.60 -4.83 0.83
N SER A 15 -10.37 -5.92 0.73
CA SER A 15 -11.77 -5.87 0.31
C SER A 15 -12.73 -5.21 1.31
N SER A 16 -12.26 -4.91 2.51
CA SER A 16 -13.04 -4.23 3.56
C SER A 16 -12.59 -2.80 3.83
N LEU A 17 -11.54 -2.34 3.14
CA LEU A 17 -10.88 -1.09 3.48
C LEU A 17 -11.74 0.13 3.13
N GLU A 18 -12.50 0.07 2.03
CA GLU A 18 -13.46 1.09 1.61
C GLU A 18 -14.55 1.31 2.66
N ASP A 19 -15.07 0.25 3.27
CA ASP A 19 -16.04 0.38 4.37
C ASP A 19 -15.35 0.85 5.65
N ALA A 20 -14.20 0.27 5.98
CA ALA A 20 -13.47 0.57 7.20
C ALA A 20 -13.05 2.05 7.29
N VAL A 21 -12.77 2.72 6.16
CA VAL A 21 -12.41 4.15 6.19
C VAL A 21 -13.59 5.05 6.60
N ASN A 22 -14.83 4.63 6.34
CA ASN A 22 -16.02 5.37 6.75
C ASN A 22 -16.18 5.38 8.28
N ASP A 23 -15.90 4.24 8.92
CA ASP A 23 -15.95 4.11 10.38
C ASP A 23 -14.67 4.61 11.07
N ALA A 24 -13.53 4.40 10.42
CA ALA A 24 -12.20 4.73 10.92
C ALA A 24 -11.36 5.41 9.82
N PRO A 25 -11.41 6.75 9.73
CA PRO A 25 -10.68 7.52 8.70
C PRO A 25 -9.17 7.28 8.66
N LYS A 26 -8.58 6.72 9.73
CA LYS A 26 -7.16 6.36 9.83
C LYS A 26 -6.84 4.92 9.38
N ALA A 27 -7.82 4.13 8.96
CA ALA A 27 -7.59 2.75 8.53
C ALA A 27 -6.47 2.62 7.47
N PRO A 28 -6.37 3.49 6.44
CA PRO A 28 -5.28 3.44 5.47
C PRO A 28 -3.89 3.68 6.10
N GLU A 29 -3.81 4.55 7.11
CA GLU A 29 -2.57 4.82 7.85
C GLU A 29 -2.10 3.59 8.63
N PHE A 30 -3.02 2.97 9.38
CA PHE A 30 -2.68 1.77 10.16
C PHE A 30 -2.31 0.59 9.27
N LEU A 31 -3.04 0.40 8.16
CA LEU A 31 -2.72 -0.66 7.21
C LEU A 31 -1.35 -0.41 6.54
N GLY A 32 -1.05 0.83 6.16
CA GLY A 32 0.26 1.19 5.62
C GLY A 32 1.40 0.91 6.58
N ARG A 33 1.21 1.13 7.88
CA ARG A 33 2.20 0.77 8.92
C ARG A 33 2.41 -0.75 9.02
N ILE A 34 1.34 -1.53 8.94
CA ILE A 34 1.41 -3.00 8.97
C ILE A 34 2.19 -3.49 7.74
N PHE A 35 1.85 -3.01 6.54
CA PHE A 35 2.57 -3.39 5.33
C PHE A 35 4.02 -2.92 5.30
N ALA A 36 4.33 -1.75 5.88
CA ALA A 36 5.72 -1.35 6.06
C ALA A 36 6.52 -2.37 6.86
N LYS A 37 5.96 -2.94 7.94
CA LYS A 37 6.61 -4.02 8.70
C LYS A 37 6.78 -5.27 7.85
N VAL A 38 5.75 -5.68 7.11
CA VAL A 38 5.81 -6.85 6.22
C VAL A 38 6.93 -6.70 5.19
N VAL A 39 7.12 -5.49 4.63
CA VAL A 39 8.18 -5.20 3.65
C VAL A 39 9.57 -5.15 4.31
N MET A 40 9.71 -4.45 5.45
CA MET A 40 11.00 -4.31 6.13
C MET A 40 11.53 -5.62 6.75
N GLU A 41 10.63 -6.53 7.09
CA GLU A 41 10.97 -7.85 7.66
C GLU A 41 11.04 -8.95 6.58
N ASP A 42 11.15 -8.56 5.30
CA ASP A 42 11.26 -9.46 4.13
C ASP A 42 10.15 -10.53 4.03
N MET A 43 8.98 -10.28 4.62
CA MET A 43 7.86 -11.21 4.60
C MET A 43 7.13 -11.21 3.25
N ALA A 44 7.07 -10.05 2.59
CA ALA A 44 6.60 -9.91 1.22
C ALA A 44 7.31 -8.72 0.54
N PRO A 45 7.68 -8.84 -0.74
CA PRO A 45 8.30 -7.73 -1.46
C PRO A 45 7.28 -6.61 -1.69
N LEU A 46 7.76 -5.36 -1.67
CA LEU A 46 6.93 -4.18 -1.93
C LEU A 46 6.14 -4.29 -3.24
N ARG A 47 6.70 -4.96 -4.26
CA ARG A 47 6.01 -5.19 -5.54
C ARG A 47 4.74 -6.01 -5.41
N ASP A 48 4.74 -7.04 -4.57
CA ASP A 48 3.56 -7.89 -4.37
C ASP A 48 2.48 -7.14 -3.58
N ILE A 49 2.89 -6.37 -2.55
CA ILE A 49 1.97 -5.46 -1.83
C ILE A 49 1.39 -4.42 -2.78
N GLY A 50 2.22 -3.83 -3.65
CA GLY A 50 1.77 -2.88 -4.65
C GLY A 50 0.73 -3.47 -5.62
N ARG A 51 0.95 -4.70 -6.11
CA ARG A 51 -0.03 -5.40 -6.95
C ARG A 51 -1.36 -5.61 -6.22
N LEU A 52 -1.30 -6.08 -4.97
CA LEU A 52 -2.49 -6.28 -4.13
C LEU A 52 -3.27 -4.97 -3.93
N LEU A 53 -2.57 -3.85 -3.74
CA LEU A 53 -3.20 -2.53 -3.61
C LEU A 53 -3.84 -2.03 -4.92
N CYS A 54 -3.20 -2.29 -6.07
CA CYS A 54 -3.75 -1.90 -7.38
C CYS A 54 -4.94 -2.74 -7.82
N GLU A 55 -4.93 -4.04 -7.52
CA GLU A 55 -5.95 -5.00 -7.94
C GLU A 55 -7.04 -5.22 -6.87
N GLY A 56 -6.78 -4.81 -5.63
CA GLY A 56 -7.67 -5.03 -4.50
C GLY A 56 -8.77 -4.00 -4.34
N GLY A 57 -9.59 -4.25 -3.32
CA GLY A 57 -10.81 -3.51 -3.02
C GLY A 57 -12.01 -4.44 -2.92
N GLU A 58 -13.16 -3.87 -2.59
CA GLU A 58 -14.43 -4.62 -2.56
C GLU A 58 -14.69 -5.24 -3.94
N GLU A 59 -14.52 -4.45 -5.01
CA GLU A 59 -14.38 -4.94 -6.37
C GLU A 59 -12.93 -4.73 -6.87
N PRO A 60 -12.45 -5.55 -7.83
CA PRO A 60 -11.09 -5.46 -8.31
C PRO A 60 -10.74 -4.06 -8.85
N GLY A 61 -9.77 -3.40 -8.21
CA GLY A 61 -9.28 -2.08 -8.58
C GLY A 61 -9.95 -0.89 -7.89
N CYS A 62 -10.98 -1.11 -7.07
CA CYS A 62 -11.69 -0.03 -6.37
C CYS A 62 -10.78 0.76 -5.43
N LEU A 63 -9.76 0.15 -4.82
CA LEU A 63 -8.78 0.88 -4.00
C LEU A 63 -7.97 1.88 -4.80
N ARG A 64 -7.64 1.55 -6.06
CA ARG A 64 -6.94 2.49 -6.95
C ARG A 64 -7.85 3.64 -7.34
N GLU A 65 -9.10 3.33 -7.70
CA GLU A 65 -10.06 4.34 -8.17
C GLU A 65 -10.46 5.33 -7.06
N SER A 66 -10.61 4.84 -5.83
CA SER A 66 -10.91 5.64 -4.64
C SER A 66 -9.73 6.44 -4.10
N GLY A 67 -8.50 6.15 -4.55
CA GLY A 67 -7.26 6.75 -4.04
C GLY A 67 -6.73 6.12 -2.75
N LEU A 68 -7.44 5.15 -2.17
CA LEU A 68 -7.01 4.44 -0.96
C LEU A 68 -5.72 3.64 -1.18
N ALA A 69 -5.51 3.08 -2.37
CA ALA A 69 -4.27 2.40 -2.72
C ALA A 69 -3.06 3.33 -2.61
N ALA A 70 -3.19 4.56 -3.10
CA ALA A 70 -2.13 5.58 -3.02
C ALA A 70 -1.90 6.01 -1.56
N ASP A 71 -2.97 6.18 -0.79
CA ASP A 71 -2.86 6.56 0.62
C ASP A 71 -2.17 5.47 1.45
N VAL A 72 -2.53 4.20 1.27
CA VAL A 72 -1.85 3.09 1.96
C VAL A 72 -0.38 3.05 1.55
N LEU A 73 -0.06 3.11 0.25
CA LEU A 73 1.32 3.07 -0.25
C LEU A 73 2.15 4.26 0.24
N GLY A 74 1.57 5.46 0.32
CA GLY A 74 2.22 6.64 0.89
C GLY A 74 2.55 6.44 2.38
N ASN A 75 1.64 5.84 3.16
CA ASN A 75 1.91 5.50 4.56
C ASN A 75 2.95 4.40 4.72
N ILE A 76 3.06 3.45 3.78
CA ILE A 76 4.16 2.47 3.75
C ILE A 76 5.50 3.22 3.66
N PHE A 77 5.64 4.11 2.67
CA PHE A 77 6.90 4.85 2.46
C PHE A 77 7.23 5.78 3.62
N GLU A 78 6.23 6.51 4.13
CA GLU A 78 6.39 7.37 5.30
C GLU A 78 6.89 6.56 6.51
N THR A 79 6.34 5.37 6.75
CA THR A 79 6.74 4.51 7.87
C THR A 79 8.15 3.94 7.70
N ILE A 80 8.49 3.43 6.51
CA ILE A 80 9.84 2.92 6.23
C ILE A 80 10.88 4.04 6.40
N LYS A 81 10.60 5.22 5.84
CA LYS A 81 11.45 6.40 6.00
C LYS A 81 11.64 6.79 7.46
N LEU A 82 10.57 6.83 8.23
CA LEU A 82 10.61 7.15 9.67
C LEU A 82 11.47 6.16 10.45
N GLU A 83 11.37 4.86 10.15
CA GLU A 83 11.97 3.81 10.98
C GLU A 83 13.35 3.33 10.52
N ARG A 84 13.67 3.43 9.22
CA ARG A 84 14.90 2.90 8.62
C ARG A 84 15.67 3.95 7.82
N GLY A 85 15.10 5.14 7.63
CA GLY A 85 15.71 6.25 6.91
C GLY A 85 15.51 6.20 5.39
N ASP A 86 15.88 7.31 4.74
CA ASP A 86 15.69 7.52 3.29
C ASP A 86 16.47 6.51 2.44
N THR A 87 17.71 6.19 2.79
CA THR A 87 18.55 5.26 2.01
C THR A 87 17.90 3.89 1.87
N VAL A 88 17.33 3.35 2.94
CA VAL A 88 16.66 2.04 2.92
C VAL A 88 15.38 2.10 2.10
N LEU A 89 14.61 3.20 2.21
CA LEU A 89 13.42 3.38 1.37
C LEU A 89 13.79 3.40 -0.13
N ASP A 90 14.85 4.12 -0.50
CA ASP A 90 15.28 4.23 -1.90
C ASP A 90 15.74 2.88 -2.47
N GLU A 91 16.46 2.07 -1.68
CA GLU A 91 16.85 0.70 -2.06
C GLU A 91 15.64 -0.21 -2.26
N ILE A 92 14.66 -0.17 -1.35
CA ILE A 92 13.41 -0.95 -1.47
C ILE A 92 12.61 -0.50 -2.70
N ARG A 93 12.50 0.80 -2.95
CA ARG A 93 11.82 1.34 -4.14
C ARG A 93 12.51 0.90 -5.42
N ALA A 94 13.83 1.06 -5.51
CA ALA A 94 14.62 0.68 -6.68
C ALA A 94 14.53 -0.82 -6.98
N SER A 95 14.60 -1.68 -5.96
CA SER A 95 14.50 -3.13 -6.11
C SER A 95 13.09 -3.62 -6.45
N SER A 96 12.05 -2.91 -6.03
CA SER A 96 10.65 -3.29 -6.29
C SER A 96 10.23 -3.16 -7.76
N ASN A 97 10.86 -2.24 -8.51
CA ASN A 97 10.42 -1.82 -9.85
C ASN A 97 8.91 -1.53 -9.92
N LEU A 98 8.35 -0.95 -8.85
CA LEU A 98 6.92 -0.65 -8.74
C LEU A 98 6.61 0.68 -9.46
N PRO A 99 5.74 0.69 -10.49
CA PRO A 99 5.35 1.91 -11.18
C PRO A 99 4.38 2.73 -10.31
N LEU A 100 4.88 3.75 -9.63
CA LEU A 100 4.06 4.61 -8.75
C LEU A 100 2.89 5.29 -9.48
N GLN A 101 3.01 5.47 -10.80
CA GLN A 101 1.95 6.05 -11.62
C GLN A 101 0.68 5.19 -11.66
N ASP A 102 0.81 3.88 -11.46
CA ASP A 102 -0.33 2.94 -11.45
C ASP A 102 -1.21 3.11 -10.21
N PHE A 103 -0.76 3.90 -9.22
CA PHE A 103 -1.52 4.21 -8.01
C PHE A 103 -2.27 5.53 -8.10
N ARG A 104 -2.08 6.32 -9.16
CA ARG A 104 -2.79 7.60 -9.27
C ARG A 104 -4.30 7.35 -9.39
N PRO A 105 -5.12 7.99 -8.54
CA PRO A 105 -6.56 7.93 -8.71
C PRO A 105 -6.98 8.59 -10.03
N LEU A 106 -8.06 8.09 -10.61
CA LEU A 106 -8.62 8.62 -11.88
C LEU A 106 -9.13 10.06 -11.75
N HIS A 107 -9.45 10.48 -10.52
CA HIS A 107 -9.89 11.83 -10.18
C HIS A 107 -8.84 12.50 -9.29
N PRO A 108 -8.63 13.84 -9.41
CA PRO A 108 -7.63 14.56 -8.65
C PRO A 108 -8.04 14.66 -7.16
N ILE A 109 -7.72 13.60 -6.42
CA ILE A 109 -7.77 13.54 -4.96
C ILE A 109 -6.34 13.76 -4.48
N LYS A 110 -6.14 14.68 -3.54
CA LYS A 110 -4.84 14.85 -2.89
C LYS A 110 -4.50 13.56 -2.16
N SER A 111 -3.40 12.90 -2.53
CA SER A 111 -2.95 11.68 -1.84
C SER A 111 -1.64 11.93 -1.11
N LYS A 112 -1.42 11.20 0.00
CA LYS A 112 -0.10 11.18 0.66
C LYS A 112 1.03 10.74 -0.27
N LEU A 113 0.72 9.96 -1.31
CA LEU A 113 1.72 9.51 -2.27
C LEU A 113 2.30 10.65 -3.12
N ASP A 114 1.61 11.80 -3.20
CA ASP A 114 2.04 12.95 -4.01
C ASP A 114 3.41 13.49 -3.60
N ALA A 115 3.82 13.31 -2.35
CA ALA A 115 5.12 13.73 -1.84
C ALA A 115 6.29 12.86 -2.36
N PHE A 116 6.01 11.76 -3.06
CA PHE A 116 7.01 10.79 -3.50
C PHE A 116 7.15 10.68 -5.03
N PHE A 117 6.32 11.41 -5.79
CA PHE A 117 6.43 11.57 -7.25
C PHE A 117 7.51 12.57 -7.66
#